data_AF-A0A2U1FFU8-F1
#
_entry.id   AF-A0A2U1FFU8-F1
#
_cell.length_a   1.000
_cell.length_b   1.000
_cell.length_c   1.000
_cell.angle_alpha   90.00
_cell.angle_beta   90.00
_cell.angle_gamma   90.00
#
_symmetry.space_group_name_H-M   'P 1'
#
loop_
_entity.id
_entity.type
_entity.pdbx_description
1 polymer ?
#
loop_
_entity_poly.entity_id
_entity_poly.type
_entity_poly.pdbx_seq_one_letter_code
_entity_poly.pdbx_strand_id
1 'polypeptide(L)'
;MDRWTLALEAVPGSLAAVRVDEQDHRPVDVELVDGDAGELGRSFAALACAEGGHPDHVVMVVPGDLDVERFATLTEAVGLAGLPEPSWLPDAVAWAGAQLTGWVAGTRALVVDARGDDLVAWSVCTADDGVAIAQGGALDLGGRLDTLLGGVVRAKLAVVAPELADALRGRVDAAARRDAAHLDRELREARRLLCRADDEELVVSAGETEVYLDRDEFTQLADHALHDVVVEALGQEAPHLPMVVVADRPTAIVEHLAPRATVVRAPENESSLAGAAALVLPRPADDLDDPTPTDGIPRTVLPFPAPASTPPATPRGGDVVPAPRARRRPAARSRVRT
;
A
#
# COMPACT_ATOMS: atom_id res chain seq x y z
N MET A 1 -3.36 -16.57 -32.22
CA MET A 1 -4.21 -15.83 -31.27
C MET A 1 -3.29 -14.79 -30.68
N ASP A 2 -3.69 -13.53 -30.76
CA ASP A 2 -2.87 -12.42 -30.29
C ASP A 2 -2.88 -12.46 -28.76
N ARG A 3 -1.69 -12.46 -28.15
CA ARG A 3 -1.58 -12.47 -26.70
C ARG A 3 -1.89 -11.09 -26.15
N TRP A 4 -2.72 -11.02 -25.12
CA TRP A 4 -3.10 -9.73 -24.54
C TRP A 4 -3.43 -9.86 -23.06
N THR A 5 -3.25 -8.74 -22.35
CA THR A 5 -3.54 -8.62 -20.92
C THR A 5 -4.73 -7.71 -20.71
N LEU A 6 -5.65 -8.12 -19.85
CA LEU A 6 -6.75 -7.28 -19.39
C LEU A 6 -6.35 -6.61 -18.06
N ALA A 7 -6.24 -5.28 -18.04
CA ALA A 7 -6.10 -4.54 -16.80
C ALA A 7 -7.47 -3.96 -16.39
N LEU A 8 -7.93 -4.36 -15.22
CA LEU A 8 -9.21 -3.97 -14.63
C LEU A 8 -8.95 -3.11 -13.41
N GLU A 9 -9.66 -2.00 -13.29
CA GLU A 9 -9.65 -1.18 -12.09
C GLU A 9 -10.99 -1.34 -11.38
N ALA A 10 -10.93 -1.76 -10.12
CA ALA A 10 -12.07 -1.96 -9.25
C ALA A 10 -11.87 -1.20 -7.93
N VAL A 11 -11.73 0.12 -8.03
CA VAL A 11 -11.58 1.03 -6.89
C VAL A 11 -12.90 1.77 -6.61
N PRO A 12 -13.15 2.27 -5.39
CA PRO A 12 -14.38 2.98 -5.09
C PRO A 12 -14.63 4.14 -6.08
N GLY A 13 -15.77 4.11 -6.77
CA GLY A 13 -16.14 5.13 -7.74
C GLY A 13 -15.55 4.96 -9.15
N SER A 14 -14.71 3.95 -9.40
CA SER A 14 -14.18 3.62 -10.74
C SER A 14 -14.20 2.12 -10.99
N LEU A 15 -14.99 1.72 -11.99
CA LEU A 15 -14.93 0.38 -12.59
C LEU A 15 -14.62 0.55 -14.08
N ALA A 16 -13.37 0.29 -14.46
CA ALA A 16 -12.87 0.54 -15.80
C ALA A 16 -11.96 -0.59 -16.27
N ALA A 17 -11.78 -0.69 -17.59
CA ALA A 17 -10.96 -1.71 -18.21
C ALA A 17 -10.13 -1.15 -19.36
N VAL A 18 -8.87 -1.57 -19.42
CA VAL A 18 -8.03 -1.39 -20.61
C VAL A 18 -7.51 -2.73 -21.07
N ARG A 19 -7.45 -2.89 -22.38
CA ARG A 19 -6.72 -3.96 -23.03
C ARG A 19 -5.29 -3.50 -23.27
N VAL A 20 -4.32 -4.31 -22.85
CA VAL A 20 -2.90 -4.10 -23.08
C VAL A 20 -2.43 -5.15 -24.08
N ASP A 21 -2.01 -4.69 -25.26
CA ASP A 21 -1.38 -5.50 -26.30
C ASP A 21 0.17 -5.33 -26.21
N GLU A 22 0.94 -5.87 -27.15
CA GLU A 22 2.42 -5.91 -27.06
C GLU A 22 3.10 -4.53 -26.98
N GLN A 23 2.48 -3.48 -27.53
CA GLN A 23 3.12 -2.15 -27.68
C GLN A 23 2.22 -0.98 -27.25
N ASP A 24 0.94 -1.24 -26.97
CA ASP A 24 -0.04 -0.19 -26.70
C ASP A 24 -1.15 -0.70 -25.79
N HIS A 25 -1.93 0.23 -25.25
CA HIS A 25 -3.14 -0.07 -24.51
C HIS A 25 -4.31 0.79 -24.99
N ARG A 26 -5.52 0.23 -24.94
CA ARG A 26 -6.75 0.94 -25.28
C ARG A 26 -7.85 0.68 -24.26
N PRO A 27 -8.72 1.65 -23.97
CA PRO A 27 -9.91 1.41 -23.15
C PRO A 27 -10.84 0.41 -23.85
N VAL A 28 -11.50 -0.43 -23.05
CA VAL A 28 -12.55 -1.31 -23.55
C VAL A 28 -13.90 -0.63 -23.32
N ASP A 29 -14.62 -0.35 -24.40
CA ASP A 29 -15.90 0.36 -24.36
C ASP A 29 -17.06 -0.59 -24.01
N VAL A 30 -17.10 -0.97 -22.73
CA VAL A 30 -18.17 -1.79 -22.14
C VAL A 30 -18.59 -1.15 -20.83
N GLU A 31 -19.90 -0.97 -20.66
CA GLU A 31 -20.46 -0.52 -19.40
C GLU A 31 -20.23 -1.59 -18.32
N LEU A 32 -19.45 -1.24 -17.31
CA LEU A 32 -19.18 -2.12 -16.18
C LEU A 32 -20.09 -1.76 -15.03
N VAL A 33 -20.84 -2.75 -14.57
CA VAL A 33 -21.72 -2.63 -13.43
C VAL A 33 -21.02 -3.20 -12.21
N ASP A 34 -20.85 -2.36 -11.19
CA ASP A 34 -20.44 -2.78 -9.86
C ASP A 34 -21.62 -3.37 -9.09
N GLY A 35 -21.35 -4.30 -8.19
CA GLY A 35 -22.39 -4.99 -7.43
C GLY A 35 -21.87 -6.25 -6.74
N ASP A 36 -22.74 -7.25 -6.66
CA ASP A 36 -22.35 -8.57 -6.16
C ASP A 36 -21.48 -9.34 -7.17
N ALA A 37 -20.95 -10.50 -6.75
CA ALA A 37 -20.06 -11.30 -7.58
C ALA A 37 -20.70 -11.73 -8.91
N GLY A 38 -22.02 -11.93 -8.93
CA GLY A 38 -22.76 -12.31 -10.13
C GLY A 38 -22.93 -11.16 -11.12
N GLU A 39 -23.22 -9.96 -10.62
CA GLU A 39 -23.27 -8.72 -11.43
C GLU A 39 -21.90 -8.40 -12.03
N LEU A 40 -20.86 -8.37 -11.19
CA LEU A 40 -19.48 -8.16 -11.63
C LEU A 40 -19.02 -9.24 -12.62
N GLY A 41 -19.32 -10.52 -12.34
CA GLY A 41 -18.95 -11.62 -13.23
C GLY A 41 -19.59 -11.51 -14.62
N ARG A 42 -20.84 -11.01 -14.70
CA ARG A 42 -21.48 -10.73 -16.00
C ARG A 42 -20.81 -9.57 -16.74
N SER A 43 -20.45 -8.49 -16.03
CA SER A 43 -19.71 -7.36 -16.60
C SER A 43 -18.34 -7.82 -17.15
N PHE A 44 -17.61 -8.63 -16.39
CA PHE A 44 -16.31 -9.18 -16.79
C PHE A 44 -16.42 -10.17 -17.96
N ALA A 45 -17.46 -10.99 -18.01
CA ALA A 45 -17.72 -11.86 -19.15
C ALA A 45 -18.03 -11.05 -20.43
N ALA A 46 -18.81 -9.96 -20.28
CA ALA A 46 -19.14 -9.07 -21.40
C ALA A 46 -17.88 -8.40 -21.99
N LEU A 47 -16.91 -8.02 -21.14
CA LEU A 47 -15.61 -7.50 -21.58
C LEU A 47 -14.87 -8.49 -22.49
N ALA A 48 -14.70 -9.75 -22.04
CA ALA A 48 -14.01 -10.77 -22.84
C ALA A 48 -14.74 -11.06 -24.16
N CYS A 49 -16.08 -11.06 -24.15
CA CYS A 49 -16.86 -11.21 -25.37
C CYS A 49 -16.67 -10.03 -26.34
N ALA A 50 -16.61 -8.79 -25.84
CA ALA A 50 -16.41 -7.59 -26.65
C ALA A 50 -15.04 -7.57 -27.34
N GLU A 51 -14.00 -8.03 -26.66
CA GLU A 51 -12.63 -8.12 -27.19
C GLU A 51 -12.38 -9.36 -28.07
N GLY A 52 -13.41 -10.16 -28.33
CA GLY A 52 -13.35 -11.28 -29.26
C GLY A 52 -12.53 -12.48 -28.77
N GLY A 53 -12.27 -12.59 -27.47
CA GLY A 53 -11.49 -13.69 -26.89
C GLY A 53 -11.20 -13.53 -25.40
N HIS A 54 -10.59 -14.56 -24.80
CA HIS A 54 -10.10 -14.50 -23.42
C HIS A 54 -8.70 -13.88 -23.37
N PRO A 55 -8.40 -13.04 -22.37
CA PRO A 55 -7.05 -12.57 -22.12
C PRO A 55 -6.16 -13.72 -21.62
N ASP A 56 -4.86 -13.62 -21.86
CA ASP A 56 -3.87 -14.55 -21.30
C ASP A 56 -3.60 -14.24 -19.82
N HIS A 57 -3.64 -12.95 -19.47
CA HIS A 57 -3.37 -12.44 -18.13
C HIS A 57 -4.41 -11.40 -17.72
N VAL A 58 -4.69 -11.36 -16.41
CA VAL A 58 -5.53 -10.32 -15.80
C VAL A 58 -4.72 -9.61 -14.74
N VAL A 59 -4.70 -8.28 -14.79
CA VAL A 59 -4.20 -7.42 -13.70
C VAL A 59 -5.40 -6.73 -13.09
N MET A 60 -5.63 -6.92 -11.79
CA MET A 60 -6.73 -6.31 -11.05
C MET A 60 -6.18 -5.22 -10.14
N VAL A 61 -6.46 -3.97 -10.49
CA VAL A 61 -6.14 -2.80 -9.68
C VAL A 61 -7.20 -2.63 -8.60
N VAL A 62 -6.75 -2.61 -7.35
CA VAL A 62 -7.61 -2.58 -6.16
C VAL A 62 -7.14 -1.53 -5.16
N PRO A 63 -8.03 -0.98 -4.32
CA PRO A 63 -7.63 -0.03 -3.30
C PRO A 63 -6.70 -0.72 -2.28
N GLY A 64 -5.75 0.03 -1.72
CA GLY A 64 -4.79 -0.52 -0.75
C GLY A 64 -5.42 -1.07 0.55
N ASP A 65 -6.62 -0.62 0.89
CA ASP A 65 -7.41 -1.02 2.07
C ASP A 65 -8.53 -2.03 1.74
N LEU A 66 -8.44 -2.70 0.59
CA LEU A 66 -9.43 -3.67 0.13
C LEU A 66 -9.81 -4.67 1.23
N ASP A 67 -11.10 -4.67 1.60
CA ASP A 67 -11.60 -5.57 2.62
C ASP A 67 -11.75 -7.01 2.12
N VAL A 68 -11.84 -7.95 3.07
CA VAL A 68 -11.89 -9.39 2.80
C VAL A 68 -13.15 -9.81 2.03
N GLU A 69 -14.29 -9.16 2.29
CA GLU A 69 -15.56 -9.49 1.64
C GLU A 69 -15.55 -9.05 0.18
N ARG A 70 -15.02 -7.85 -0.08
CA ARG A 70 -14.85 -7.31 -1.42
C ARG A 70 -13.80 -8.09 -2.21
N PHE A 71 -12.68 -8.46 -1.61
CA PHE A 71 -11.69 -9.33 -2.24
C PHE A 71 -12.29 -10.67 -2.66
N ALA A 72 -13.08 -11.31 -1.79
CA ALA A 72 -13.78 -12.55 -2.10
C ALA A 72 -14.78 -12.36 -3.26
N THR A 73 -15.53 -11.25 -3.24
CA THR A 73 -16.49 -10.89 -4.29
C THR A 73 -15.82 -10.74 -5.66
N LEU A 74 -14.70 -10.01 -5.74
CA LEU A 74 -13.94 -9.82 -6.97
C LEU A 74 -13.33 -11.14 -7.48
N THR A 75 -12.80 -11.95 -6.57
CA THR A 75 -12.24 -13.28 -6.90
C THR A 75 -13.32 -14.21 -7.47
N GLU A 76 -14.50 -14.24 -6.85
CA GLU A 76 -15.63 -15.03 -7.33
C GLU A 76 -16.14 -14.53 -8.69
N ALA A 77 -16.25 -13.20 -8.87
CA ALA A 77 -16.64 -12.60 -10.13
C ALA A 77 -15.70 -12.97 -11.29
N VAL A 78 -14.39 -12.95 -11.05
CA VAL A 78 -13.38 -13.41 -12.03
C VAL A 78 -13.58 -14.88 -12.40
N GLY A 79 -13.82 -15.74 -11.40
CA GLY A 79 -14.13 -17.15 -11.63
C GLY A 79 -15.42 -17.38 -12.42
N LEU A 80 -16.48 -16.63 -12.11
CA LEU A 80 -17.76 -16.69 -12.83
C LEU A 80 -17.65 -16.23 -14.29
N ALA A 81 -16.76 -15.28 -14.56
CA ALA A 81 -16.48 -14.79 -15.91
C ALA A 81 -15.57 -15.73 -16.73
N GLY A 82 -15.00 -16.77 -16.10
CA GLY A 82 -14.05 -17.67 -16.76
C GLY A 82 -12.74 -16.98 -17.14
N LEU A 83 -12.37 -15.92 -16.43
CA LEU A 83 -11.11 -15.21 -16.64
C LEU A 83 -9.95 -15.92 -15.90
N PRO A 84 -8.69 -15.75 -16.37
CA PRO A 84 -7.51 -16.19 -15.62
C PRO A 84 -7.46 -15.61 -14.21
N GLU A 85 -6.76 -16.30 -13.31
CA GLU A 85 -6.50 -15.80 -11.96
C GLU A 85 -5.76 -14.44 -12.03
N PRO A 86 -6.26 -13.40 -11.33
CA PRO A 86 -5.74 -12.06 -11.48
C PRO A 86 -4.45 -11.87 -10.68
N SER A 87 -3.53 -11.11 -11.25
CA SER A 87 -2.45 -10.46 -10.51
C SER A 87 -3.00 -9.22 -9.82
N TRP A 88 -2.97 -9.19 -8.49
CA TRP A 88 -3.50 -8.08 -7.70
C TRP A 88 -2.48 -6.95 -7.60
N LEU A 89 -2.90 -5.75 -8.01
CA LEU A 89 -2.06 -4.56 -8.02
C LEU A 89 -2.71 -3.48 -7.14
N PRO A 90 -2.06 -3.01 -6.06
CA PRO A 90 -2.56 -1.86 -5.32
C PRO A 90 -2.60 -0.63 -6.21
N ASP A 91 -3.67 0.14 -6.10
CA ASP A 91 -3.93 1.34 -6.91
C ASP A 91 -2.82 2.41 -6.78
N ALA A 92 -2.23 2.58 -5.59
CA ALA A 92 -1.06 3.44 -5.42
C ALA A 92 0.14 2.97 -6.27
N VAL A 93 0.37 1.66 -6.36
CA VAL A 93 1.44 1.09 -7.19
C VAL A 93 1.11 1.24 -8.68
N ALA A 94 -0.17 1.10 -9.05
CA ALA A 94 -0.63 1.38 -10.40
C ALA A 94 -0.37 2.84 -10.80
N TRP A 95 -0.71 3.82 -9.95
CA TRP A 95 -0.38 5.23 -10.18
C TRP A 95 1.13 5.48 -10.35
N ALA A 96 1.96 4.81 -9.55
CA ALA A 96 3.41 4.89 -9.66
C ALA A 96 3.97 4.20 -10.94
N GLY A 97 3.16 3.42 -11.66
CA GLY A 97 3.61 2.48 -12.68
C GLY A 97 4.51 3.09 -13.77
N ALA A 98 4.15 4.25 -14.31
CA ALA A 98 4.96 4.94 -15.33
C ALA A 98 6.34 5.38 -14.81
N GLN A 99 6.44 5.75 -13.53
CA GLN A 99 7.72 6.08 -12.91
C GLN A 99 8.55 4.82 -12.64
N LEU A 100 7.89 3.74 -12.19
CA LEU A 100 8.54 2.47 -11.87
C LEU A 100 9.12 1.77 -13.10
N THR A 101 8.51 1.92 -14.27
CA THR A 101 9.01 1.33 -15.53
C THR A 101 10.25 2.02 -16.08
N GLY A 102 10.47 3.28 -15.73
CA GLY A 102 11.69 4.01 -16.07
C GLY A 102 12.92 3.62 -15.24
N TRP A 103 12.76 2.78 -14.22
CA TRP A 103 13.87 2.32 -13.37
C TRP A 103 14.42 0.97 -13.84
N VAL A 104 15.71 0.73 -13.64
CA VAL A 104 16.36 -0.55 -13.97
C VAL A 104 15.66 -1.73 -13.27
N ALA A 105 15.59 -2.89 -13.90
CA ALA A 105 15.04 -4.08 -13.27
C ALA A 105 15.87 -4.50 -12.04
N GLY A 106 15.21 -4.97 -10.98
CA GLY A 106 15.82 -5.28 -9.69
C GLY A 106 16.00 -4.08 -8.75
N THR A 107 15.61 -2.87 -9.16
CA THR A 107 15.56 -1.69 -8.29
C THR A 107 14.48 -1.87 -7.23
N ARG A 108 14.90 -1.85 -5.96
CA ARG A 108 14.00 -1.81 -4.81
C ARG A 108 13.59 -0.37 -4.54
N ALA A 109 12.34 -0.17 -4.17
CA ALA A 109 11.79 1.14 -3.88
C ALA A 109 10.60 1.08 -2.93
N LEU A 110 10.17 2.26 -2.47
CA LEU A 110 8.91 2.44 -1.75
C LEU A 110 7.93 3.24 -2.61
N VAL A 111 6.69 2.77 -2.67
CA VAL A 111 5.56 3.57 -3.12
C VAL A 111 4.75 3.96 -1.89
N VAL A 112 4.75 5.24 -1.55
CA VAL A 112 3.98 5.80 -0.44
C VAL A 112 2.69 6.38 -0.99
N ASP A 113 1.57 5.82 -0.56
CA ASP A 113 0.26 6.39 -0.76
C ASP A 113 0.00 7.45 0.32
N ALA A 114 -0.13 8.70 -0.13
CA ALA A 114 -0.42 9.85 0.72
C ALA A 114 -1.75 10.52 0.33
N ARG A 115 -2.61 9.80 -0.39
CA ARG A 115 -3.97 10.26 -0.71
C ARG A 115 -4.87 10.17 0.53
N GLY A 116 -5.78 11.13 0.68
CA GLY A 116 -6.78 11.07 1.74
C GLY A 116 -6.26 11.40 3.13
N ASP A 117 -6.44 10.48 4.09
CA ASP A 117 -6.17 10.67 5.54
C ASP A 117 -5.16 9.69 6.13
N ASP A 118 -4.88 8.61 5.41
CA ASP A 118 -4.01 7.53 5.84
C ASP A 118 -2.73 7.53 5.01
N LEU A 119 -1.63 7.13 5.64
CA LEU A 119 -0.32 7.02 5.03
C LEU A 119 0.06 5.55 5.00
N VAL A 120 0.22 5.01 3.80
CA VAL A 120 0.51 3.59 3.59
C VAL A 120 1.68 3.46 2.63
N ALA A 121 2.60 2.52 2.88
CA ALA A 121 3.75 2.31 2.01
C ALA A 121 3.79 0.88 1.46
N TRP A 122 4.23 0.72 0.22
CA TRP A 122 4.42 -0.56 -0.45
C TRP A 122 5.89 -0.73 -0.82
N SER A 123 6.50 -1.80 -0.33
CA SER A 123 7.83 -2.20 -0.76
C SER A 123 7.74 -2.93 -2.10
N VAL A 124 8.41 -2.39 -3.10
CA VAL A 124 8.36 -2.89 -4.48
C VAL A 124 9.76 -3.17 -5.02
N CYS A 125 9.85 -4.13 -5.92
CA CYS A 125 11.03 -4.41 -6.70
C CYS A 125 10.64 -4.43 -8.18
N THR A 126 11.28 -3.60 -8.98
CA THR A 126 11.07 -3.56 -10.43
C THR A 126 11.50 -4.87 -11.09
N ALA A 127 10.79 -5.29 -12.13
CA ALA A 127 11.07 -6.48 -12.94
C ALA A 127 10.86 -6.15 -14.43
N ASP A 128 11.50 -6.92 -15.33
CA ASP A 128 11.44 -6.66 -16.78
C ASP A 128 10.01 -6.61 -17.33
N ASP A 129 9.10 -7.37 -16.72
CA ASP A 129 7.68 -7.51 -17.05
C ASP A 129 6.74 -6.97 -15.95
N GLY A 130 7.23 -6.05 -15.12
CA GLY A 130 6.41 -5.28 -14.19
C GLY A 130 7.05 -5.00 -12.85
N VAL A 131 6.36 -5.37 -11.78
CA VAL A 131 6.77 -5.09 -10.40
C VAL A 131 6.40 -6.23 -9.46
N ALA A 132 7.35 -6.64 -8.63
CA ALA A 132 7.13 -7.55 -7.52
C ALA A 132 6.85 -6.74 -6.25
N ILE A 133 5.75 -7.04 -5.57
CA ILE A 133 5.39 -6.44 -4.29
C ILE A 133 5.88 -7.38 -3.17
N ALA A 134 6.54 -6.82 -2.15
CA ALA A 134 7.09 -7.62 -1.07
C ALA A 134 6.02 -8.46 -0.34
N GLN A 135 6.40 -9.67 0.08
CA GLN A 135 5.55 -10.53 0.89
C GLN A 135 5.35 -9.89 2.27
N GLY A 136 4.12 -9.49 2.57
CA GLY A 136 3.78 -8.76 3.81
C GLY A 136 2.67 -7.73 3.60
N GLY A 137 2.48 -7.27 2.36
CA GLY A 137 1.45 -6.29 2.00
C GLY A 137 1.85 -4.86 2.36
N ALA A 138 0.85 -4.01 2.55
CA ALA A 138 1.01 -2.61 2.90
C ALA A 138 1.66 -2.42 4.28
N LEU A 139 2.59 -1.48 4.37
CA LEU A 139 3.25 -1.04 5.59
C LEU A 139 2.50 0.17 6.15
N ASP A 140 1.98 0.04 7.37
CA ASP A 140 1.15 1.05 8.04
C ASP A 140 2.01 2.22 8.59
N LEU A 141 2.32 3.18 7.71
CA LEU A 141 3.09 4.37 8.08
C LEU A 141 2.27 5.29 9.00
N GLY A 142 0.96 5.42 8.75
CA GLY A 142 0.04 6.23 9.55
C GLY A 142 -0.09 5.75 10.99
N GLY A 143 -0.27 4.45 11.22
CA GLY A 143 -0.34 3.87 12.57
C GLY A 143 0.99 3.88 13.32
N ARG A 144 2.12 3.81 12.60
CA ARG A 144 3.46 4.05 13.19
C ARG A 144 3.57 5.49 13.67
N LEU A 145 3.14 6.44 12.86
CA LEU A 145 3.14 7.85 13.22
C LEU A 145 2.21 8.14 14.40
N ASP A 146 1.01 7.54 14.43
CA ASP A 146 0.09 7.59 15.59
C ASP A 146 0.76 7.08 16.87
N THR A 147 1.54 6.00 16.76
CA THR A 147 2.24 5.39 17.91
C THR A 147 3.33 6.32 18.44
N LEU A 148 4.11 6.93 17.54
CA LEU A 148 5.15 7.90 17.91
C LEU A 148 4.56 9.16 18.53
N LEU A 149 3.52 9.73 17.90
CA LEU A 149 2.77 10.88 18.43
C LEU A 149 2.17 10.58 19.80
N GLY A 150 1.57 9.41 19.97
CA GLY A 150 1.05 8.97 21.26
C GLY A 150 2.14 8.85 22.32
N GLY A 151 3.35 8.42 21.96
CA GLY A 151 4.51 8.39 22.85
C GLY A 151 4.92 9.78 23.32
N VAL A 152 5.05 10.73 22.38
CA VAL A 152 5.40 12.13 22.65
C VAL A 152 4.35 12.80 23.53
N VAL A 153 3.07 12.72 23.17
CA VAL A 153 2.00 13.36 23.95
C VAL A 153 1.91 12.77 25.35
N ARG A 154 2.07 11.45 25.52
CA ARG A 154 2.13 10.83 26.85
C ARG A 154 3.34 11.30 27.67
N ALA A 155 4.49 11.54 27.02
CA ALA A 155 5.66 12.09 27.69
C ALA A 155 5.43 13.54 28.13
N LYS A 156 4.84 14.38 27.27
CA LYS A 156 4.45 15.76 27.63
C LYS A 156 3.42 15.77 28.77
N LEU A 157 2.38 14.94 28.70
CA LEU A 157 1.39 14.79 29.77
C LEU A 157 2.00 14.37 31.11
N ALA A 158 2.99 13.49 31.11
CA ALA A 158 3.66 13.09 32.35
C ALA A 158 4.38 14.25 33.07
N VAL A 159 4.70 15.34 32.34
CA VAL A 159 5.30 16.55 32.90
C VAL A 159 4.23 17.53 33.37
N VAL A 160 3.18 17.76 32.57
CA VAL A 160 2.19 18.83 32.84
C VAL A 160 0.98 18.37 33.66
N ALA A 161 0.64 17.09 33.62
CA ALA A 161 -0.50 16.47 34.30
C ALA A 161 -0.17 15.02 34.71
N PRO A 162 0.74 14.81 35.67
CA PRO A 162 1.27 13.48 36.01
C PRO A 162 0.19 12.51 36.51
N GLU A 163 -0.80 12.96 37.29
CA GLU A 163 -1.88 12.10 37.77
C GLU A 163 -2.75 11.56 36.63
N LEU A 164 -3.01 12.40 35.62
CA LEU A 164 -3.73 12.00 34.42
C LEU A 164 -2.92 11.01 33.58
N ALA A 165 -1.61 11.27 33.41
CA ALA A 165 -0.72 10.38 32.68
C ALA A 165 -0.65 8.97 33.31
N ASP A 166 -0.61 8.90 34.64
CA ASP A 166 -0.62 7.63 35.38
C ASP A 166 -1.97 6.90 35.24
N ALA A 167 -3.09 7.62 35.32
CA ALA A 167 -4.41 7.05 35.10
C ALA A 167 -4.56 6.46 33.68
N LEU A 168 -4.11 7.20 32.66
CA LEU A 168 -4.12 6.77 31.25
C LEU A 168 -3.21 5.57 30.99
N ARG A 169 -2.08 5.45 31.71
CA ARG A 169 -1.20 4.26 31.65
C ARG A 169 -1.86 3.04 32.29
N GLY A 170 -2.49 3.20 33.45
CA GLY A 170 -3.08 2.11 34.21
C GLY A 170 -4.35 1.53 33.59
N ARG A 171 -5.12 2.33 32.82
CA ARG A 171 -6.44 1.94 32.24
C ARG A 171 -7.35 1.22 33.24
N VAL A 172 -7.21 1.61 34.51
CA VAL A 172 -7.61 0.79 35.67
C VAL A 172 -9.12 0.73 35.86
N ASP A 173 -9.85 1.72 35.33
CA ASP A 173 -11.30 1.78 35.40
C ASP A 173 -11.95 2.16 34.05
N ALA A 174 -13.27 2.26 34.05
CA ALA A 174 -14.04 2.60 32.86
C ALA A 174 -13.88 4.06 32.42
N ALA A 175 -13.50 4.97 33.32
CA ALA A 175 -13.24 6.37 32.98
C ALA A 175 -11.89 6.47 32.26
N ALA A 176 -10.82 5.92 32.83
CA ALA A 176 -9.49 5.87 32.23
C ALA A 176 -9.49 5.19 30.85
N ARG A 177 -10.31 4.16 30.65
CA ARG A 177 -10.49 3.55 29.31
C ARG A 177 -11.19 4.47 28.31
N ARG A 178 -12.18 5.27 28.75
CA ARG A 178 -12.84 6.26 27.89
C ARG A 178 -11.90 7.41 27.57
N ASP A 179 -11.13 7.89 28.54
CA ASP A 179 -10.19 8.99 28.36
C ASP A 179 -9.04 8.57 27.45
N ALA A 180 -8.54 7.34 27.58
CA ALA A 180 -7.56 6.79 26.64
C ALA A 180 -8.13 6.68 25.21
N ALA A 181 -9.37 6.21 25.05
CA ALA A 181 -10.01 6.15 23.74
C ALA A 181 -10.33 7.54 23.16
N HIS A 182 -10.54 8.55 24.01
CA HIS A 182 -10.68 9.94 23.58
C HIS A 182 -9.33 10.47 23.10
N LEU A 183 -8.26 10.33 23.88
CA LEU A 183 -6.92 10.73 23.49
C LEU A 183 -6.48 10.04 22.18
N ASP A 184 -6.73 8.74 22.02
CA ASP A 184 -6.42 8.02 20.78
C ASP A 184 -7.21 8.57 19.56
N ARG A 185 -8.39 9.18 19.76
CA ARG A 185 -9.12 9.86 18.68
C ARG A 185 -8.54 11.24 18.39
N GLU A 186 -8.24 12.01 19.43
CA GLU A 186 -7.60 13.33 19.31
C GLU A 186 -6.24 13.22 18.62
N LEU A 187 -5.44 12.20 18.93
CA LEU A 187 -4.15 11.95 18.28
C LEU A 187 -4.28 11.62 16.80
N ARG A 188 -5.28 10.82 16.41
CA ARG A 188 -5.53 10.52 14.99
C ARG A 188 -5.97 11.76 14.24
N GLU A 189 -6.80 12.59 14.85
CA GLU A 189 -7.23 13.84 14.24
C GLU A 189 -6.06 14.84 14.13
N ALA A 190 -5.25 14.96 15.18
CA ALA A 190 -4.02 15.72 15.18
C ALA A 190 -3.07 15.28 14.06
N ARG A 191 -2.83 13.97 13.90
CA ARG A 191 -2.04 13.43 12.78
C ARG A 191 -2.64 13.84 11.44
N ARG A 192 -3.95 13.67 11.23
CA ARG A 192 -4.60 14.02 9.95
C ARG A 192 -4.46 15.50 9.63
N LEU A 193 -4.65 16.37 10.61
CA LEU A 193 -4.50 17.82 10.46
C LEU A 193 -3.05 18.21 10.16
N LEU A 194 -2.09 17.66 10.90
CA LEU A 194 -0.66 17.86 10.64
C LEU A 194 -0.24 17.28 9.28
N CYS A 195 -0.80 16.15 8.81
CA CYS A 195 -0.50 15.67 7.46
C CYS A 195 -1.00 16.66 6.38
N ARG A 196 -2.13 17.32 6.60
CA ARG A 196 -2.85 18.10 5.58
C ARG A 196 -2.49 19.58 5.55
N ALA A 197 -2.61 20.25 6.68
CA ALA A 197 -2.47 21.70 6.80
C ALA A 197 -1.02 22.07 7.09
N ASP A 198 -0.65 23.32 6.78
CA ASP A 198 0.67 23.89 7.11
C ASP A 198 0.68 24.58 8.48
N ASP A 199 -0.26 24.24 9.36
CA ASP A 199 -0.32 24.81 10.70
C ASP A 199 0.99 24.52 11.45
N GLU A 200 1.56 25.57 12.04
CA GLU A 200 2.84 25.50 12.77
C GLU A 200 2.71 24.72 14.08
N GLU A 201 1.52 24.76 14.70
CA GLU A 201 1.25 24.19 16.02
C GLU A 201 -0.19 23.63 16.07
N LEU A 202 -0.35 22.51 16.77
CA LEU A 202 -1.66 21.88 16.97
C LEU A 202 -1.86 21.47 18.42
N VAL A 203 -3.08 21.65 18.93
CA VAL A 203 -3.44 21.33 20.32
C VAL A 203 -4.16 20.00 20.40
N VAL A 204 -3.66 19.10 21.25
CA VAL A 204 -4.27 17.81 21.57
C VAL A 204 -4.89 17.89 22.96
N SER A 205 -6.18 17.61 23.05
CA SER A 205 -6.90 17.60 24.33
C SER A 205 -6.81 16.23 25.01
N ALA A 206 -6.49 16.22 26.30
CA ALA A 206 -6.50 15.04 27.16
C ALA A 206 -7.26 15.39 28.45
N GLY A 207 -8.57 15.13 28.47
CA GLY A 207 -9.42 15.57 29.58
C GLY A 207 -9.52 17.09 29.61
N GLU A 208 -9.11 17.72 30.71
CA GLU A 208 -9.04 19.18 30.86
C GLU A 208 -7.65 19.75 30.55
N THR A 209 -6.69 18.90 30.18
CA THR A 209 -5.32 19.30 29.86
C THR A 209 -5.10 19.38 28.36
N GLU A 210 -4.44 20.43 27.91
CA GLU A 210 -4.04 20.64 26.53
C GLU A 210 -2.54 20.40 26.36
N VAL A 211 -2.16 19.72 25.28
CA VAL A 211 -0.77 19.47 24.90
C VAL A 211 -0.53 20.00 23.49
N TYR A 212 0.50 20.81 23.35
CA TYR A 212 0.87 21.42 22.08
C TYR A 212 1.87 20.53 21.32
N LEU A 213 1.64 20.39 20.02
CA LEU A 213 2.47 19.66 19.07
C LEU A 213 2.95 20.61 17.98
N ASP A 214 4.27 20.72 17.85
CA ASP A 214 4.89 21.57 16.85
C ASP A 214 5.06 20.81 15.52
N ARG A 215 5.03 21.56 14.43
CA ARG A 215 5.30 21.05 13.08
C ARG A 215 6.65 20.35 12.97
N ASP A 216 7.70 20.96 13.49
CA ASP A 216 9.06 20.44 13.43
C ASP A 216 9.20 19.13 14.23
N GLU A 217 8.45 18.99 15.32
CA GLU A 217 8.38 17.75 16.08
C GLU A 217 7.67 16.67 15.25
N PHE A 218 6.54 17.01 14.62
CA PHE A 218 5.80 16.08 13.76
C PHE A 218 6.62 15.58 12.57
N THR A 219 7.32 16.46 11.85
CA THR A 219 8.15 16.05 10.68
C THR A 219 9.32 15.16 11.10
N GLN A 220 9.91 15.39 12.27
CA GLN A 220 10.91 14.48 12.84
C GLN A 220 10.34 13.11 13.16
N LEU A 221 9.11 13.03 13.69
CA LEU A 221 8.44 11.74 13.92
C LEU A 221 8.08 11.04 12.61
N ALA A 222 7.68 11.80 11.57
CA ALA A 222 7.43 11.25 10.25
C ALA A 222 8.70 10.64 9.64
N ASP A 223 9.84 11.31 9.78
CA ASP A 223 11.14 10.79 9.36
C ASP A 223 11.52 9.50 10.10
N HIS A 224 11.25 9.42 11.41
CA HIS A 224 11.47 8.19 12.20
C HIS A 224 10.53 7.07 11.75
N ALA A 225 9.24 7.35 11.56
CA ALA A 225 8.27 6.36 11.10
C ALA A 225 8.66 5.80 9.73
N LEU A 226 9.09 6.67 8.82
CA LEU A 226 9.57 6.30 7.50
C LEU A 226 10.86 5.47 7.57
N HIS A 227 11.80 5.86 8.42
CA HIS A 227 13.02 5.10 8.63
C HIS A 227 12.72 3.66 9.09
N ASP A 228 11.84 3.49 10.06
CA ASP A 228 11.47 2.16 10.55
C ASP A 228 10.77 1.32 9.46
N VAL A 229 9.97 1.95 8.60
CA VAL A 229 9.34 1.31 7.43
C VAL A 229 10.40 0.86 6.41
N VAL A 230 11.40 1.70 6.13
CA VAL A 230 12.51 1.35 5.23
C VAL A 230 13.31 0.16 5.78
N VAL A 231 13.63 0.18 7.08
CA VAL A 231 14.37 -0.90 7.74
C VAL A 231 13.58 -2.20 7.73
N GLU A 232 12.27 -2.17 7.99
CA GLU A 232 11.40 -3.34 7.89
C GLU A 232 11.32 -3.88 6.46
N ALA A 233 11.15 -2.99 5.47
CA ALA A 233 10.99 -3.35 4.07
C ALA A 233 12.25 -4.00 3.46
N LEU A 234 13.43 -3.59 3.91
CA LEU A 234 14.71 -3.96 3.27
C LEU A 234 15.64 -4.78 4.16
N GLY A 235 15.35 -4.89 5.46
CA GLY A 235 16.19 -5.55 6.46
C GLY A 235 17.50 -4.81 6.78
N GLN A 236 17.68 -3.59 6.29
CA GLN A 236 18.87 -2.75 6.52
C GLN A 236 18.53 -1.27 6.33
N GLU A 237 19.37 -0.39 6.88
CA GLU A 237 19.30 1.04 6.58
C GLU A 237 19.69 1.28 5.12
N ALA A 238 18.78 1.89 4.35
CA ALA A 238 19.01 2.27 2.96
C ALA A 238 18.79 3.79 2.80
N PRO A 239 19.82 4.62 3.02
CA PRO A 239 19.70 6.08 3.04
C PRO A 239 19.33 6.71 1.68
N HIS A 240 19.27 5.92 0.59
CA HIS A 240 18.99 6.37 -0.77
C HIS A 240 17.96 5.51 -1.49
N LEU A 241 17.04 4.89 -0.75
CA LEU A 241 15.99 4.09 -1.38
C LEU A 241 15.11 5.01 -2.27
N PRO A 242 14.97 4.73 -3.57
CA PRO A 242 14.04 5.45 -4.42
C PRO A 242 12.62 5.38 -3.84
N MET A 243 11.94 6.51 -3.86
CA MET A 243 10.59 6.64 -3.33
C MET A 243 9.69 7.33 -4.35
N VAL A 244 8.49 6.78 -4.54
CA VAL A 244 7.38 7.47 -5.23
C VAL A 244 6.34 7.81 -4.19
N VAL A 245 5.94 9.08 -4.10
CA VAL A 245 4.81 9.52 -3.26
C VAL A 245 3.62 9.77 -4.18
N VAL A 246 2.55 9.04 -3.98
CA VAL A 246 1.29 9.19 -4.71
C VAL A 246 0.37 10.09 -3.91
N ALA A 247 -0.05 11.22 -4.49
CA ALA A 247 -0.84 12.23 -3.80
C ALA A 247 -1.95 12.80 -4.68
N ASP A 248 -3.11 13.07 -4.09
CA ASP A 248 -4.28 13.70 -4.71
C ASP A 248 -4.14 15.23 -4.78
N ARG A 249 -3.45 15.80 -3.79
CA ARG A 249 -3.22 17.25 -3.61
C ARG A 249 -1.88 17.52 -2.92
N PRO A 250 -1.31 18.74 -3.06
CA PRO A 250 -0.20 19.15 -2.21
C PRO A 250 -0.69 19.23 -0.76
N THR A 251 0.03 18.55 0.14
CA THR A 251 -0.19 18.58 1.59
C THR A 251 1.15 18.76 2.27
N ALA A 252 1.15 19.22 3.52
CA ALA A 252 2.37 19.45 4.28
C ALA A 252 3.26 18.19 4.36
N ILE A 253 2.67 16.99 4.51
CA ILE A 253 3.45 15.75 4.51
C ILE A 253 4.03 15.42 3.14
N VAL A 254 3.31 15.68 2.06
CA VAL A 254 3.80 15.48 0.69
C VAL A 254 4.95 16.45 0.41
N GLU A 255 4.84 17.71 0.82
CA GLU A 255 5.88 18.71 0.68
C GLU A 255 7.14 18.36 1.49
N HIS A 256 6.96 17.82 2.70
CA HIS A 256 8.07 17.30 3.53
C HIS A 256 8.80 16.12 2.86
N LEU A 257 8.07 15.22 2.20
CA LEU A 257 8.63 14.04 1.54
C LEU A 257 9.21 14.34 0.14
N ALA A 258 8.70 15.37 -0.55
CA ALA A 258 9.06 15.70 -1.93
C ALA A 258 10.58 15.87 -2.19
N PRO A 259 11.40 16.45 -1.30
CA PRO A 259 12.85 16.55 -1.52
C PRO A 259 13.57 15.20 -1.62
N ARG A 260 12.93 14.10 -1.21
CA ARG A 260 13.49 12.75 -1.12
C ARG A 260 12.79 11.76 -2.06
N ALA A 261 11.75 12.18 -2.76
CA ALA A 261 10.87 11.31 -3.52
C ALA A 261 10.44 11.91 -4.86
N THR A 262 10.02 11.07 -5.79
CA THR A 262 9.25 11.50 -6.96
C THR A 262 7.78 11.60 -6.58
N VAL A 263 7.16 12.77 -6.71
CA VAL A 263 5.74 12.94 -6.41
C VAL A 263 4.92 12.69 -7.68
N VAL A 264 4.00 11.74 -7.62
CA VAL A 264 3.02 11.42 -8.66
C VAL A 264 1.66 11.94 -8.23
N ARG A 265 1.02 12.71 -9.12
CA ARG A 265 -0.33 13.23 -8.88
C ARG A 265 -1.38 12.21 -9.28
N ALA A 266 -2.31 11.94 -8.39
CA ALA A 266 -3.39 10.98 -8.53
C ALA A 266 -4.73 11.64 -8.14
N PRO A 267 -5.31 12.47 -9.04
CA PRO A 267 -6.53 13.23 -8.74
C PRO A 267 -7.73 12.32 -8.45
N GLU A 268 -8.65 12.80 -7.61
CA GLU A 268 -9.91 12.11 -7.36
C GLU A 268 -10.69 11.94 -8.68
N ASN A 269 -11.25 10.73 -8.89
CA ASN A 269 -12.03 10.33 -10.08
C ASN A 269 -11.21 10.15 -11.37
N GLU A 270 -9.88 10.14 -11.30
CA GLU A 270 -9.04 9.71 -12.41
C GLU A 270 -8.63 8.24 -12.26
N SER A 271 -8.39 7.57 -13.39
CA SER A 271 -8.05 6.16 -13.43
C SER A 271 -6.55 5.93 -13.34
N SER A 272 -6.15 4.95 -12.54
CA SER A 272 -4.77 4.47 -12.43
C SER A 272 -4.37 3.49 -13.55
N LEU A 273 -5.28 3.15 -14.46
CA LEU A 273 -5.08 2.11 -15.48
C LEU A 273 -3.96 2.42 -16.46
N ALA A 274 -3.66 3.68 -16.75
CA ALA A 274 -2.52 4.03 -17.61
C ALA A 274 -1.19 3.60 -16.98
N GLY A 275 -1.04 3.76 -15.66
CA GLY A 275 0.14 3.32 -14.94
C GLY A 275 0.17 1.80 -14.75
N ALA A 276 -0.97 1.15 -14.53
CA ALA A 276 -1.06 -0.31 -14.55
C ALA A 276 -0.67 -0.90 -15.92
N ALA A 277 -1.14 -0.30 -17.01
CA ALA A 277 -0.78 -0.69 -18.37
C ALA A 277 0.72 -0.50 -18.62
N ALA A 278 1.31 0.61 -18.14
CA ALA A 278 2.74 0.87 -18.25
C ALA A 278 3.58 -0.24 -17.60
N LEU A 279 3.13 -0.81 -16.48
CA LEU A 279 3.83 -1.92 -15.80
C LEU A 279 3.77 -3.24 -16.58
N VAL A 280 2.77 -3.45 -17.41
CA VAL A 280 2.59 -4.69 -18.20
C VAL A 280 3.27 -4.60 -19.56
N LEU A 281 3.36 -3.39 -20.11
CA LEU A 281 4.04 -3.16 -21.38
C LEU A 281 5.54 -3.48 -21.28
N PRO A 282 6.17 -3.98 -22.36
CA PRO A 282 7.61 -4.11 -22.42
C PRO A 282 8.26 -2.78 -22.06
N ARG A 283 9.30 -2.83 -21.22
CA ARG A 283 10.03 -1.62 -20.87
C ARG A 283 10.56 -0.96 -22.13
N PRO A 284 10.56 0.39 -22.19
CA PRO A 284 11.30 1.08 -23.23
C PRO A 284 12.72 0.54 -23.18
N ALA A 285 13.20 -0.04 -24.29
CA ALA A 285 14.60 -0.38 -24.38
C ALA A 285 15.36 0.91 -24.08
N ASP A 286 16.29 0.86 -23.12
CA ASP A 286 17.39 1.81 -23.17
C ASP A 286 17.96 1.62 -24.58
N ASP A 287 17.69 2.58 -25.47
CA ASP A 287 18.52 2.76 -26.65
C ASP A 287 19.91 2.97 -26.07
N LEU A 288 20.65 1.88 -25.93
CA LEU A 288 22.08 1.86 -25.77
C LEU A 288 22.61 2.46 -27.07
N ASP A 289 22.54 3.79 -27.17
CA ASP A 289 23.55 4.56 -27.86
C ASP A 289 24.87 4.05 -27.29
N ASP A 290 25.49 3.14 -28.03
CA ASP A 290 26.83 2.62 -27.83
C ASP A 290 27.74 3.79 -27.47
N PRO A 291 28.10 3.99 -26.19
CA PRO A 291 29.00 5.06 -25.86
C PRO A 291 30.34 4.59 -26.40
N THR A 292 30.78 5.21 -27.50
CA THR A 292 32.11 5.06 -28.06
C THR A 292 33.13 4.90 -26.92
N PRO A 293 33.94 3.83 -26.93
CA PRO A 293 34.70 3.40 -25.76
C PRO A 293 35.66 4.52 -25.38
N THR A 294 35.38 5.18 -24.26
CA THR A 294 36.36 6.05 -23.61
C THR A 294 36.94 5.28 -22.44
N ASP A 295 38.23 5.04 -22.53
CA ASP A 295 39.05 4.33 -21.57
C ASP A 295 38.83 4.82 -20.13
N GLY A 296 38.52 3.85 -19.26
CA GLY A 296 39.16 3.75 -17.95
C GLY A 296 38.37 4.21 -16.73
N ILE A 297 37.63 3.29 -16.10
CA ILE A 297 37.66 3.02 -14.63
C ILE A 297 37.30 1.53 -14.41
N PRO A 298 38.08 0.73 -13.64
CA PRO A 298 37.80 -0.69 -13.46
C PRO A 298 36.56 -0.94 -12.58
N ARG A 299 35.61 -1.72 -13.11
CA ARG A 299 34.50 -2.31 -12.36
C ARG A 299 35.04 -3.29 -11.31
N THR A 300 34.91 -2.96 -10.03
CA THR A 300 35.07 -3.95 -8.96
C THR A 300 33.82 -4.82 -8.92
N VAL A 301 33.87 -5.97 -9.59
CA VAL A 301 32.89 -7.05 -9.45
C VAL A 301 33.16 -7.74 -8.12
N LEU A 302 32.29 -7.57 -7.13
CA LEU A 302 32.27 -8.44 -5.97
C LEU A 302 31.49 -9.72 -6.33
N PRO A 303 32.09 -10.92 -6.22
CA PRO A 303 31.38 -12.17 -6.47
C PRO A 303 30.46 -12.50 -5.29
N PHE A 304 29.19 -12.79 -5.60
CA PHE A 304 28.28 -13.46 -4.66
C PHE A 304 28.77 -14.89 -4.39
N PRO A 305 28.72 -15.39 -3.13
CA PRO A 305 28.90 -16.80 -2.86
C PRO A 305 27.62 -17.58 -3.25
N ALA A 306 27.81 -18.66 -4.02
CA ALA A 306 26.75 -19.60 -4.37
C ALA A 306 26.15 -20.27 -3.10
N PRO A 307 24.85 -20.62 -3.10
CA PRO A 307 24.27 -21.36 -1.99
C PRO A 307 24.87 -22.78 -1.91
N ALA A 308 25.30 -23.16 -0.71
CA ALA A 308 25.84 -24.48 -0.42
C ALA A 308 24.76 -25.57 -0.63
N SER A 309 25.09 -26.56 -1.45
CA SER A 309 24.31 -27.77 -1.68
C SER A 309 24.22 -28.62 -0.41
N THR A 310 23.04 -28.77 0.16
CA THR A 310 22.73 -29.78 1.20
C THR A 310 22.07 -30.99 0.54
N PRO A 311 22.47 -32.24 0.84
CA PRO A 311 21.90 -33.43 0.19
C PRO A 311 20.48 -33.78 0.69
N PRO A 312 19.72 -34.61 -0.05
CA PRO A 312 18.27 -34.71 0.12
C PRO A 312 17.88 -35.66 1.26
N ALA A 313 16.90 -35.26 2.06
CA ALA A 313 16.11 -36.17 2.89
C ALA A 313 14.84 -36.57 2.13
N THR A 314 14.65 -37.87 1.97
CA THR A 314 13.46 -38.51 1.36
C THR A 314 12.22 -38.41 2.26
N PRO A 315 11.01 -38.62 1.70
CA PRO A 315 9.80 -37.91 2.11
C PRO A 315 9.01 -38.67 3.18
N ARG A 316 8.35 -37.90 4.07
CA ARG A 316 7.16 -38.34 4.79
C ARG A 316 6.10 -37.25 4.65
N GLY A 317 4.94 -37.68 4.17
CA GLY A 317 3.88 -36.82 3.69
C GLY A 317 3.05 -36.14 4.77
N GLY A 318 2.07 -35.38 4.28
CA GLY A 318 1.05 -34.73 5.09
C GLY A 318 0.85 -33.29 4.64
N ASP A 319 0.12 -33.11 3.54
CA ASP A 319 -0.57 -31.86 3.22
C ASP A 319 -1.38 -31.39 4.43
N VAL A 320 -1.06 -30.21 4.97
CA VAL A 320 -2.01 -29.36 5.70
C VAL A 320 -1.65 -27.90 5.45
N VAL A 321 -2.42 -27.25 4.58
CA VAL A 321 -2.52 -25.80 4.49
C VAL A 321 -3.12 -25.28 5.81
N PRO A 322 -2.48 -24.35 6.55
CA PRO A 322 -3.11 -23.78 7.73
C PRO A 322 -4.14 -22.72 7.30
N ALA A 323 -5.42 -23.06 7.43
CA ALA A 323 -6.51 -22.09 7.38
C ALA A 323 -6.40 -21.09 8.56
N PRO A 324 -6.73 -19.80 8.36
CA PRO A 324 -6.74 -18.82 9.43
C PRO A 324 -7.79 -19.17 10.51
N ARG A 325 -7.35 -19.15 11.77
CA ARG A 325 -8.14 -19.51 12.95
C ARG A 325 -9.36 -18.60 13.13
N ALA A 326 -10.56 -19.18 13.06
CA ALA A 326 -11.79 -18.55 13.49
C ALA A 326 -11.76 -18.22 15.00
N ARG A 327 -11.84 -16.93 15.35
CA ARG A 327 -12.12 -16.48 16.72
C ARG A 327 -13.56 -16.86 17.07
N ARG A 328 -13.73 -17.84 17.95
CA ARG A 328 -15.04 -18.19 18.52
C ARG A 328 -15.60 -16.99 19.31
N ARG A 329 -16.76 -16.48 18.87
CA ARG A 329 -17.62 -15.58 19.66
C ARG A 329 -18.13 -16.30 20.93
N PRO A 330 -18.27 -15.61 22.07
CA PRO A 330 -18.90 -16.17 23.25
C PRO A 330 -20.42 -16.29 23.04
N ALA A 331 -20.98 -17.44 23.39
CA ALA A 331 -22.42 -17.71 23.36
C ALA A 331 -23.15 -16.93 24.46
N ALA A 332 -24.29 -16.34 24.10
CA ALA A 332 -25.20 -15.68 25.02
C ALA A 332 -26.20 -16.68 25.65
N ARG A 333 -26.31 -16.58 26.99
CA ARG A 333 -27.47 -16.83 27.88
C ARG A 333 -28.07 -18.25 27.98
N SER A 334 -28.15 -18.72 29.23
CA SER A 334 -29.40 -19.31 29.74
C SER A 334 -29.65 -18.89 31.20
N ARG A 335 -30.83 -18.31 31.44
CA ARG A 335 -31.40 -18.06 32.76
C ARG A 335 -32.01 -19.38 33.25
N VAL A 336 -31.70 -19.79 34.47
CA VAL A 336 -32.50 -20.78 35.21
C VAL A 336 -33.05 -20.10 36.45
N ARG A 337 -34.38 -20.12 36.56
CA ARG A 337 -35.15 -19.83 37.76
C ARG A 337 -35.03 -21.02 38.72
N THR A 338 -34.74 -20.74 39.97
CA THR A 338 -35.38 -21.35 41.16
C THR A 338 -35.30 -20.33 42.27
#